data_AF-A0A939I2Q5-F1
#
_entry.id   AF-A0A939I2Q5-F1
#
_cell.length_a   1.000
_cell.length_b   1.000
_cell.length_c   1.000
_cell.angle_alpha   90.00
_cell.angle_beta   90.00
_cell.angle_gamma   90.00
#
_symmetry.space_group_name_H-M   'P 1'
#
loop_
_entity.id
_entity.type
_entity.pdbx_description
1 polymer ?
#
loop_
_entity_poly.entity_id
_entity_poly.type
_entity_poly.pdbx_seq_one_letter_code
_entity_poly.pdbx_strand_id
1 'polypeptide(L)'
;MERCSLLLTANESYAHAEQDIFMLTGMKVSHSTQHRLVHRSEFPLALAKEPVKAVSADGGKVRLRTPKGEPSQWKDYKTVALHSQVCMAAFHDNEFLVRRCTFWG
;
A
#
# COMPACT_ATOMS: atom_id res chain seq x y z
N MET A 1 13.35 -12.86 9.41
CA MET A 1 13.53 -11.40 9.28
C MET A 1 12.66 -10.76 8.21
N GLU A 2 12.70 -11.20 6.95
CA GLU A 2 11.93 -10.56 5.86
C GLU A 2 10.43 -10.42 6.16
N ARG A 3 9.77 -11.48 6.64
CA ARG A 3 8.35 -11.44 7.01
C ARG A 3 8.03 -10.40 8.09
N CYS A 4 8.88 -10.29 9.11
CA CYS A 4 8.70 -9.29 10.18
C CYS A 4 8.83 -7.88 9.61
N SER A 5 9.81 -7.64 8.74
CA SER A 5 9.96 -6.35 8.06
C SER A 5 8.73 -6.02 7.21
N LEU A 6 8.24 -6.97 6.41
CA LEU A 6 7.03 -6.76 5.59
C LEU A 6 5.81 -6.44 6.45
N LEU A 7 5.60 -7.18 7.55
CA LEU A 7 4.48 -6.94 8.47
C LEU A 7 4.53 -5.55 9.11
N LEU A 8 5.70 -5.11 9.59
CA LEU A 8 5.83 -3.78 10.19
C LEU A 8 5.63 -2.69 9.13
N THR A 9 6.33 -2.77 7.99
CA THR A 9 6.19 -1.76 6.92
C THR A 9 4.79 -1.65 6.31
N ALA A 10 3.94 -2.66 6.47
CA ALA A 10 2.54 -2.59 6.06
C ALA A 10 1.68 -1.72 6.99
N ASN A 11 2.11 -1.52 8.23
CA ASN A 11 1.36 -0.80 9.26
C ASN A 11 1.93 0.60 9.58
N GLU A 12 3.17 0.88 9.19
CA GLU A 12 3.85 2.12 9.56
C GLU A 12 4.92 2.56 8.55
N SER A 13 5.54 3.71 8.83
CA SER A 13 6.64 4.21 8.01
C SER A 13 7.89 3.32 8.13
N TYR A 14 8.68 3.22 7.06
CA TYR A 14 9.94 2.47 7.08
C TYR A 14 10.92 2.89 8.18
N ALA A 15 10.87 4.16 8.60
CA ALA A 15 11.71 4.68 9.67
C ALA A 15 11.27 4.18 11.06
N HIS A 16 9.95 4.07 11.30
CA HIS A 16 9.44 3.47 12.53
C HIS A 16 9.65 1.96 12.52
N ALA A 17 9.40 1.29 11.38
CA ALA A 17 9.67 -0.14 11.24
C ALA A 17 11.14 -0.51 11.50
N GLU A 18 12.09 0.35 11.14
CA GLU A 18 13.51 0.17 11.51
C GLU A 18 13.73 0.18 13.03
N GLN A 19 13.05 1.06 13.77
CA GLN A 19 13.12 1.13 15.23
C GLN A 19 12.44 -0.08 15.86
N ASP A 20 11.24 -0.44 15.39
CA ASP A 20 10.44 -1.55 15.92
C ASP A 20 11.13 -2.90 15.71
N ILE A 21 11.75 -3.13 14.54
CA ILE A 21 12.55 -4.34 14.30
C ILE A 21 13.69 -4.44 15.32
N PHE A 22 14.40 -3.35 15.58
CA PHE A 22 15.50 -3.36 16.54
C PHE A 22 15.00 -3.62 17.96
N MET A 23 13.92 -2.95 18.38
CA MET A 23 13.33 -3.12 19.70
C MET A 23 12.83 -4.55 19.94
N LEU A 24 12.19 -5.16 18.94
CA LEU A 24 11.58 -6.49 19.07
C LEU A 24 12.57 -7.64 18.91
N THR A 25 13.64 -7.45 18.14
CA THR A 25 14.53 -8.55 17.71
C THR A 25 16.00 -8.36 18.06
N GLY A 26 16.41 -7.15 18.46
CA GLY A 26 17.81 -6.76 18.63
C GLY A 26 18.58 -6.58 17.31
N MET A 27 17.96 -6.85 16.16
CA MET A 27 18.61 -6.75 14.85
C MET A 27 18.39 -5.38 14.21
N LYS A 28 19.41 -4.87 13.52
CA LYS A 28 19.30 -3.63 12.74
C LYS A 28 18.96 -3.95 11.29
N VAL A 29 17.82 -3.47 10.80
CA VAL A 29 17.41 -3.56 9.40
C VAL A 29 16.99 -2.18 8.92
N SER A 30 17.81 -1.54 8.07
CA SER A 30 17.59 -0.15 7.67
C SER A 30 16.29 0.04 6.88
N HIS A 31 15.69 1.22 6.98
CA HIS A 31 14.51 1.62 6.20
C HIS A 31 14.70 1.41 4.69
N SER A 32 15.91 1.66 4.18
CA SER A 32 16.24 1.49 2.75
C SER A 32 16.29 0.01 2.35
N THR A 33 16.69 -0.87 3.25
CA THR A 33 16.65 -2.32 3.04
C THR A 33 15.22 -2.83 3.04
N GLN A 34 14.40 -2.35 3.97
CA GLN A 34 12.98 -2.69 4.04
C GLN A 34 12.21 -2.17 2.81
N HIS A 35 12.49 -0.94 2.35
CA HIS A 35 11.93 -0.38 1.12
C HIS A 35 12.28 -1.25 -0.10
N ARG A 36 13.55 -1.62 -0.28
CA ARG A 36 13.96 -2.54 -1.36
C ARG A 36 13.27 -3.91 -1.25
N LEU A 37 13.07 -4.41 -0.03
CA LEU A 37 12.36 -5.66 0.21
C LEU A 37 10.90 -5.55 -0.25
N VAL A 38 10.16 -4.52 0.15
CA VAL A 38 8.78 -4.30 -0.29
C VAL A 38 8.69 -4.22 -1.82
N HIS A 39 9.58 -3.45 -2.47
CA HIS A 39 9.54 -3.26 -3.92
C HIS A 39 9.93 -4.50 -4.74
N ARG A 40 10.72 -5.43 -4.18
CA ARG A 40 11.07 -6.69 -4.86
C ARG A 40 10.13 -7.84 -4.51
N SER A 41 9.28 -7.67 -3.50
CA SER A 41 8.32 -8.69 -3.08
C SER A 41 7.10 -8.66 -4.00
N GLU A 42 6.68 -9.84 -4.44
CA GLU A 42 5.41 -9.99 -5.12
C GLU A 42 4.30 -10.17 -4.09
N PHE A 43 3.28 -9.32 -4.17
CA PHE A 43 2.08 -9.44 -3.37
C PHE A 43 0.93 -9.90 -4.25
N PRO A 44 0.31 -11.06 -3.95
CA PRO A 44 -0.82 -11.53 -4.73
C PRO A 44 -1.95 -10.52 -4.60
N LEU A 45 -2.52 -10.14 -5.74
CA LEU A 45 -3.69 -9.27 -5.77
C LEU A 45 -4.89 -10.01 -5.16
N ALA A 46 -5.48 -9.43 -4.11
CA ALA A 46 -6.72 -9.94 -3.56
C ALA A 46 -7.85 -9.82 -4.61
N LEU A 47 -8.64 -10.88 -4.72
CA LEU A 47 -9.80 -10.98 -5.61
C LEU A 47 -11.04 -11.26 -4.76
N ALA A 48 -12.16 -10.65 -5.13
CA ALA A 48 -13.45 -11.04 -4.58
C ALA A 48 -13.72 -12.50 -4.99
N LYS A 49 -14.12 -13.32 -4.03
CA LYS A 49 -14.45 -14.73 -4.24
C LYS A 49 -15.92 -14.91 -4.60
N GLU A 50 -16.76 -13.96 -4.21
CA GLU A 50 -18.21 -13.99 -4.39
C GLU A 50 -18.70 -12.62 -4.88
N PRO A 51 -19.87 -12.56 -5.55
CA PRO A 51 -20.50 -11.29 -5.90
C PRO A 51 -20.69 -10.38 -4.68
N VAL A 52 -20.36 -9.10 -4.84
CA VAL A 52 -20.52 -8.09 -3.79
C VAL A 52 -21.83 -7.33 -3.94
N LYS A 53 -22.50 -7.07 -2.82
CA LYS A 53 -23.74 -6.29 -2.79
C LYS A 53 -23.51 -4.78 -2.80
N ALA A 54 -22.31 -4.36 -2.41
CA ALA A 54 -21.95 -2.95 -2.29
C ALA A 54 -20.46 -2.75 -2.57
N VAL A 55 -20.17 -1.61 -3.18
CA VAL A 55 -18.82 -1.12 -3.45
C VAL A 55 -18.74 0.32 -2.96
N SER A 56 -17.64 0.66 -2.30
CA SER A 56 -17.31 2.05 -1.99
C SER A 56 -16.07 2.46 -2.77
N ALA A 57 -16.11 3.65 -3.33
CA ALA A 57 -14.94 4.31 -3.91
C ALA A 57 -14.62 5.53 -3.05
N ASP A 58 -13.33 5.72 -2.77
CA ASP A 58 -12.84 6.92 -2.11
C ASP A 58 -11.66 7.49 -2.92
N GLY A 59 -11.37 8.77 -2.74
CA GLY A 59 -10.28 9.46 -3.38
C GLY A 59 -9.68 10.50 -2.47
N GLY A 60 -8.37 10.62 -2.52
CA GLY A 60 -7.65 11.58 -1.71
C GLY A 60 -6.46 12.17 -2.44
N LYS A 61 -5.79 13.12 -1.77
CA LYS A 61 -4.55 13.71 -2.25
C LYS A 61 -3.41 13.32 -1.33
N VAL A 62 -2.32 12.83 -1.91
CA VAL A 62 -1.04 12.64 -1.23
C VAL A 62 -0.11 13.80 -1.57
N ARG A 63 0.53 14.37 -0.54
CA ARG A 63 1.60 15.36 -0.74
C ARG A 63 2.94 14.66 -0.86
N LEU A 64 3.51 14.69 -2.05
CA LEU A 64 4.86 14.20 -2.31
C LEU A 64 5.88 15.29 -2.01
N ARG A 65 6.86 14.92 -1.19
CA ARG A 65 8.04 15.76 -0.95
C ARG A 65 8.97 15.63 -2.15
N THR A 66 9.32 16.76 -2.73
CA THR A 66 10.30 16.93 -3.81
C THR A 66 11.67 17.26 -3.21
N PRO A 67 12.75 17.26 -4.02
CA PRO A 67 14.05 17.73 -3.59
C PRO A 67 14.00 19.08 -2.89
N LYS A 68 14.97 19.31 -1.99
CA LYS A 68 15.02 20.55 -1.20
C LYS A 68 15.10 21.76 -2.13
N GLY A 69 14.17 22.70 -1.97
CA GLY A 69 14.07 23.90 -2.80
C GLY A 69 12.96 23.85 -3.86
N GLU A 70 12.40 22.67 -4.13
CA GLU A 70 11.26 22.52 -5.02
C GLU A 70 9.93 22.52 -4.25
N PRO A 71 8.84 23.03 -4.85
CA PRO A 71 7.51 22.94 -4.25
C PRO A 71 7.06 21.47 -4.16
N SER A 72 6.38 21.12 -3.08
CA SER A 72 5.76 19.80 -2.95
C SER A 72 4.69 19.59 -4.03
N GLN A 73 4.55 18.36 -4.50
CA GLN A 73 3.54 17.99 -5.47
C GLN A 73 2.36 17.33 -4.77
N TRP A 74 1.14 17.70 -5.14
CA TRP A 74 -0.06 16.98 -4.74
C TRP A 74 -0.44 16.02 -5.84
N LYS A 75 -0.63 14.74 -5.49
CA LYS A 75 -1.07 13.72 -6.44
C LYS A 75 -2.33 13.05 -5.93
N ASP A 76 -3.26 12.80 -6.83
CA ASP A 76 -4.52 12.13 -6.49
C ASP A 76 -4.28 10.62 -6.37
N TYR A 77 -5.01 9.96 -5.48
CA TYR A 77 -5.11 8.51 -5.45
C TYR A 77 -6.58 8.12 -5.31
N LYS A 78 -6.89 6.90 -5.73
CA LYS A 78 -8.22 6.34 -5.60
C LYS A 78 -8.16 4.99 -4.92
N THR A 79 -9.19 4.70 -4.14
CA THR A 79 -9.35 3.43 -3.47
C THR A 79 -10.72 2.85 -3.77
N VAL A 80 -10.79 1.53 -3.74
CA VAL A 80 -12.03 0.77 -3.88
C VAL A 80 -12.07 -0.25 -2.75
N ALA A 81 -13.20 -0.27 -2.06
CA ALA A 81 -13.55 -1.33 -1.13
C ALA A 81 -14.69 -2.17 -1.71
N LEU A 82 -14.40 -3.44 -1.98
CA LEU A 82 -15.37 -4.50 -2.24
C LEU A 82 -15.81 -5.04 -0.87
N HIS A 83 -17.00 -4.64 -0.43
CA HIS A 83 -17.43 -4.79 0.97
C HIS A 83 -17.29 -6.24 1.46
N SER A 84 -16.73 -6.40 2.67
CA SER A 84 -16.48 -7.68 3.35
C SER A 84 -15.48 -8.63 2.66
N GLN A 85 -14.78 -8.20 1.60
CA GLN A 85 -13.85 -9.08 0.87
C GLN A 85 -12.49 -8.44 0.60
N VAL A 86 -12.45 -7.27 -0.04
CA VAL A 86 -11.20 -6.71 -0.57
C VAL A 86 -11.19 -5.20 -0.44
N CYS A 87 -10.06 -4.63 0.01
CA CYS A 87 -9.78 -3.20 -0.06
C CYS A 87 -8.49 -3.00 -0.86
N MET A 88 -8.51 -2.11 -1.85
CA MET A 88 -7.35 -1.80 -2.68
C MET A 88 -7.24 -0.30 -2.92
N ALA A 89 -6.01 0.19 -3.03
CA ALA A 89 -5.69 1.53 -3.48
C ALA A 89 -4.88 1.43 -4.78
N ALA A 90 -5.17 2.29 -5.75
CA ALA A 90 -4.35 2.43 -6.94
C ALA A 90 -3.94 3.88 -7.13
N PHE A 91 -2.68 4.04 -7.54
CA PHE A 91 -2.09 5.34 -7.77
C PHE A 91 -2.10 5.65 -9.27
N HIS A 92 -2.92 6.60 -9.70
CA HIS A 92 -3.08 7.02 -11.11
C HIS A 92 -3.50 5.90 -12.09
N ASP A 93 -3.95 4.75 -11.62
CA ASP A 93 -4.37 3.62 -12.46
C ASP A 93 -5.87 3.36 -12.32
N ASN A 94 -6.65 4.16 -13.05
CA ASN A 94 -8.11 4.04 -13.05
C ASN A 94 -8.59 2.75 -13.73
N GLU A 95 -7.91 2.32 -14.79
CA GLU A 95 -8.30 1.11 -15.51
C GLU A 95 -8.16 -0.13 -14.63
N PHE A 96 -7.07 -0.20 -13.85
CA PHE A 96 -6.87 -1.26 -12.87
C PHE A 96 -8.03 -1.34 -11.88
N LEU A 97 -8.48 -0.20 -11.33
CA LEU A 97 -9.60 -0.17 -10.39
C LEU A 97 -10.93 -0.58 -11.03
N VAL A 98 -11.22 -0.11 -12.24
CA VAL A 98 -12.47 -0.43 -12.95
C VAL A 98 -12.56 -1.92 -13.27
N ARG A 99 -11.51 -2.51 -13.84
CA ARG A 99 -11.47 -3.95 -14.18
C ARG A 99 -11.71 -4.85 -12.97
N ARG A 100 -11.43 -4.36 -11.76
CA ARG A 100 -11.61 -5.10 -10.50
C ARG A 100 -13.01 -4.93 -9.90
N CYS A 101 -13.75 -3.90 -10.30
CA CYS A 101 -15.15 -3.71 -9.91
C CYS A 101 -16.14 -4.42 -10.86
N THR A 102 -15.70 -4.74 -12.07
CA THR A 102 -16.52 -5.43 -13.07
C THR A 102 -16.41 -6.94 -12.90
N PHE A 103 -17.14 -7.50 -11.94
CA PHE A 103 -17.52 -8.91 -11.95
C PHE A 103 -19.03 -8.98 -12.11
N TRP A 104 -19.48 -8.73 -13.34
CA TRP A 104 -20.85 -9.03 -13.76
C TRP A 104 -20.72 -10.14 -14.81
N GLY A 105 -21.17 -11.33 -14.43
CA GLY A 105 -21.55 -12.34 -15.41
C GLY A 105 -22.86 -11.94 -16.08
#